data_AF-A0A938GXU3-F1
#
_entry.id   AF-A0A938GXU3-F1
#
_cell.length_a   1.000
_cell.length_b   1.000
_cell.length_c   1.000
_cell.angle_alpha   90.00
_cell.angle_beta   90.00
_cell.angle_gamma   90.00
#
_symmetry.space_group_name_H-M   'P 1'
#
loop_
_entity.id
_entity.type
_entity.pdbx_description
1 polymer ?
#
loop_
_entity_poly.entity_id
_entity_poly.type
_entity_poly.pdbx_seq_one_letter_code
_entity_poly.pdbx_strand_id
1 'polypeptide(L)'
;MRPTSVPPQLTFQSRLERIATAAEYYALPVPEKITRALGTAGPVPVFARVNESAPFLVSLFPVGGGRHYLRVKARVRHETKITEG
;
A
#
# COMPACT_ATOMS: atom_id res chain seq x y z
N MET A 1 -15.06 -28.77 6.44
CA MET A 1 -13.81 -28.03 6.19
C MET A 1 -14.13 -26.85 5.28
N ARG A 2 -13.88 -25.60 5.70
CA ARG A 2 -13.96 -24.47 4.76
C ARG A 2 -12.65 -24.46 3.96
N PRO A 3 -12.67 -24.28 2.63
CA PRO A 3 -11.42 -24.10 1.90
C PRO A 3 -10.75 -22.84 2.45
N THR A 4 -9.57 -22.97 3.02
CA THR A 4 -8.68 -21.86 3.32
C THR A 4 -8.18 -21.31 1.99
N SER A 5 -8.99 -20.48 1.35
CA SER A 5 -8.55 -19.73 0.18
C SER A 5 -7.40 -18.82 0.61
N VAL A 6 -6.25 -18.99 -0.03
CA VAL A 6 -5.14 -18.03 0.10
C VAL A 6 -5.69 -16.66 -0.31
N PRO A 7 -5.50 -15.61 0.50
CA PRO A 7 -5.93 -14.26 0.11
C PRO A 7 -5.33 -13.91 -1.26
N PRO A 8 -6.09 -13.29 -2.17
CA PRO A 8 -5.58 -12.97 -3.49
C PRO A 8 -4.36 -12.05 -3.38
N GLN A 9 -3.26 -12.44 -4.02
CA GLN A 9 -2.09 -11.57 -4.17
C GLN A 9 -2.35 -10.57 -5.30
N LEU A 10 -2.36 -9.29 -4.96
CA LEU A 10 -2.57 -8.20 -5.91
C LEU A 10 -1.25 -7.46 -6.15
N THR A 11 -0.89 -7.25 -7.42
CA THR A 11 0.33 -6.56 -7.82
C THR A 11 -0.01 -5.37 -8.70
N PHE A 12 0.69 -4.25 -8.49
CA PHE A 12 0.53 -3.04 -9.27
C PHE A 12 1.81 -2.19 -9.24
N GLN A 13 1.91 -1.27 -10.18
CA GLN A 13 2.91 -0.21 -10.18
C GLN A 13 2.27 1.09 -9.67
N SER A 14 3.06 1.89 -8.98
CA SER A 14 2.63 3.17 -8.42
C SER A 14 3.84 4.07 -8.21
N ARG A 15 3.61 5.39 -8.23
CA ARG A 15 4.64 6.40 -7.98
C ARG A 15 4.69 6.72 -6.50
N LEU A 16 5.88 6.96 -5.97
CA LEU A 16 6.00 7.34 -4.57
C LEU A 16 5.64 8.81 -4.42
N GLU A 17 4.58 9.09 -3.66
CA GLU A 17 4.10 10.45 -3.41
C GLU A 17 4.50 10.90 -2.00
N ARG A 18 4.98 12.14 -1.88
CA ARG A 18 5.15 12.80 -0.60
C ARG A 18 3.83 13.46 -0.19
N ILE A 19 3.23 12.98 0.91
CA ILE A 19 1.93 13.44 1.39
C ILE A 19 2.05 14.52 2.48
N ALA A 20 3.18 14.56 3.20
CA ALA A 20 3.46 15.64 4.14
C ALA A 20 4.91 16.09 4.05
N THR A 21 5.10 17.41 3.92
CA THR A 21 6.41 18.04 3.82
C THR A 21 7.16 18.01 5.16
N ALA A 22 6.48 18.29 6.27
CA ALA A 22 7.11 18.39 7.58
C ALA A 22 7.60 17.06 8.17
N ALA A 23 7.02 15.92 7.79
CA ALA A 23 7.23 14.63 8.47
C ALA A 23 7.83 13.51 7.59
N GLU A 24 8.38 13.86 6.41
CA GLU A 24 8.83 12.89 5.40
C GLU A 24 7.83 11.75 5.18
N TYR A 25 6.55 12.12 5.01
CA TYR A 25 5.50 11.13 4.89
C TYR A 25 5.33 10.74 3.43
N TYR A 26 5.67 9.50 3.10
CA TYR A 26 5.55 8.96 1.75
C TYR A 26 4.52 7.84 1.67
N ALA A 27 3.80 7.78 0.57
CA ALA A 27 2.86 6.71 0.31
C ALA A 27 2.71 6.44 -1.19
N LEU A 28 2.21 5.25 -1.49
CA LEU A 28 1.88 4.82 -2.85
C LEU A 28 0.35 4.88 -3.00
N PRO A 29 -0.20 5.62 -3.98
CA PRO A 29 -1.60 5.50 -4.32
C PRO A 29 -1.90 4.08 -4.79
N VAL A 30 -2.95 3.49 -4.24
CA VAL A 30 -3.44 2.17 -4.64
C VAL A 30 -4.44 2.37 -5.78
N PRO A 31 -4.27 1.70 -6.93
CA PRO A 31 -5.20 1.78 -8.05
C PRO A 31 -6.64 1.52 -7.59
N GLU A 32 -7.58 2.30 -8.13
CA GLU A 32 -8.99 2.19 -7.75
C GLU A 32 -9.54 0.76 -7.95
N LYS A 33 -9.10 0.07 -9.01
CA LYS A 33 -9.47 -1.34 -9.26
C LYS A 33 -9.10 -2.26 -8.08
N ILE A 34 -7.97 -2.02 -7.42
CA ILE A 34 -7.53 -2.80 -6.26
C ILE A 34 -8.35 -2.42 -5.04
N THR A 35 -8.58 -1.12 -4.83
CA THR A 35 -9.47 -0.65 -3.76
C THR A 35 -10.86 -1.28 -3.86
N ARG A 36 -11.47 -1.28 -5.05
CA ARG A 36 -12.77 -1.89 -5.30
C ARG A 36 -12.75 -3.40 -5.05
N ALA A 37 -11.68 -4.09 -5.45
CA ALA A 37 -11.51 -5.52 -5.21
C ALA A 37 -11.39 -5.89 -3.73
N LEU A 38 -10.93 -4.97 -2.87
CA LEU A 38 -10.90 -5.17 -1.41
C LEU A 38 -12.29 -5.07 -0.76
N GLY A 39 -13.28 -4.53 -1.47
CA GLY A 39 -14.68 -4.53 -1.02
C GLY A 39 -14.99 -3.63 0.19
N THR A 40 -14.10 -2.70 0.54
CA THR A 40 -14.25 -1.84 1.72
C THR A 40 -13.82 -0.41 1.43
N ALA A 41 -14.45 0.53 2.14
CA ALA A 41 -14.14 1.96 2.14
C ALA A 41 -13.35 2.40 3.39
N GLY A 42 -13.05 1.49 4.31
CA GLY A 42 -12.30 1.74 5.54
C GLY A 42 -10.87 1.21 5.49
N PRO A 43 -10.07 1.41 6.57
CA PRO A 43 -8.70 0.92 6.63
C PRO A 43 -8.61 -0.60 6.45
N VAL A 44 -7.65 -1.06 5.64
CA VAL A 44 -7.50 -2.48 5.30
C VAL A 44 -6.12 -3.00 5.72
N PRO A 45 -6.03 -3.92 6.70
CA PRO A 45 -4.76 -4.54 7.05
C PRO A 45 -4.30 -5.50 5.96
N VAL A 46 -3.06 -5.33 5.49
CA VAL A 46 -2.46 -6.15 4.45
C VAL A 46 -1.00 -6.48 4.79
N PHE A 47 -0.53 -7.64 4.35
CA PHE A 47 0.90 -7.89 4.18
C PHE A 47 1.31 -7.34 2.82
N ALA A 48 2.07 -6.24 2.84
CA ALA A 48 2.56 -5.60 1.63
C ALA A 48 4.02 -5.93 1.38
N ARG A 49 4.42 -5.89 0.12
CA ARG A 49 5.80 -5.88 -0.34
C ARG A 49 5.96 -4.73 -1.32
N VAL A 50 7.00 -3.92 -1.15
CA VAL A 50 7.32 -2.83 -2.08
C VAL A 50 8.62 -3.22 -2.78
N ASN A 51 8.59 -3.29 -4.11
CA ASN A 51 9.71 -3.80 -4.91
C ASN A 51 10.18 -5.16 -4.36
N GLU A 52 11.48 -5.28 -4.08
CA GLU A 52 12.09 -6.51 -3.58
C GLU A 52 12.16 -6.59 -2.04
N SER A 53 11.56 -5.64 -1.31
CA SER A 53 11.65 -5.57 0.16
C SER A 53 11.19 -6.85 0.85
N ALA A 54 11.57 -7.02 2.11
CA ALA A 54 10.85 -7.96 2.98
C ALA A 54 9.36 -7.58 3.07
N PRO A 55 8.42 -8.56 3.14
CA PRO A 55 7.01 -8.28 3.41
C PRO A 55 6.82 -7.62 4.78
N PHE A 56 5.87 -6.68 4.87
CA PHE A 56 5.57 -5.99 6.11
C PHE A 56 4.06 -5.77 6.29
N LEU A 57 3.61 -5.83 7.54
CA LEU A 57 2.23 -5.50 7.89
C LEU A 57 2.03 -3.98 7.85
N VAL A 58 0.98 -3.57 7.14
CA VAL A 58 0.55 -2.17 6.99
C VAL A 58 -0.95 -2.11 6.84
N SER A 59 -1.55 -0.96 7.13
CA SER A 59 -2.94 -0.68 6.81
C SER A 59 -3.01 0.25 5.61
N LEU A 60 -3.76 -0.14 4.58
CA LEU A 60 -4.17 0.75 3.51
C LEU A 60 -5.16 1.75 4.09
N PHE A 61 -4.87 3.05 4.00
CA PHE A 61 -5.74 4.08 4.56
C PHE A 61 -6.59 4.73 3.47
N PRO A 62 -7.90 4.95 3.71
CA PRO A 62 -8.77 5.59 2.74
C PRO A 62 -8.44 7.09 2.64
N VAL A 63 -8.52 7.62 1.42
CA VAL A 63 -8.30 9.06 1.14
C VAL A 63 -9.50 9.73 0.46
N GLY A 64 -10.65 9.05 0.46
CA GLY A 64 -11.87 9.50 -0.23
C GLY A 64 -11.88 9.16 -1.73
N GLY A 65 -13.08 9.18 -2.31
CA GLY A 65 -13.31 8.86 -3.72
C GLY A 65 -13.05 7.40 -4.09
N GLY A 66 -13.23 6.46 -3.15
CA GLY A 66 -12.98 5.03 -3.41
C GLY A 66 -11.50 4.70 -3.64
N ARG A 67 -10.59 5.44 -3.00
CA ARG A 67 -9.13 5.26 -3.13
C ARG A 67 -8.50 4.98 -1.78
N HIS A 68 -7.45 4.17 -1.82
CA HIS A 68 -6.56 3.93 -0.70
C HIS A 68 -5.14 4.37 -1.03
N TYR A 69 -4.38 4.59 0.02
CA TYR A 69 -2.94 4.79 -0.04
C TYR A 69 -2.22 3.79 0.85
N LEU A 70 -1.04 3.37 0.42
CA LEU A 70 -0.14 2.53 1.18
C LEU A 70 0.98 3.40 1.73
N ARG A 71 1.04 3.57 3.05
CA ARG A 71 2.15 4.30 3.69
C ARG A 71 3.45 3.50 3.57
N VAL A 72 4.49 4.13 3.05
CA VAL A 72 5.82 3.53 2.95
C VAL A 72 6.65 3.94 4.16
N LYS A 73 7.11 2.95 4.94
CA LYS A 73 7.97 3.18 6.11
C LYS A 73 9.36 3.63 5.63
N ALA A 74 10.03 4.49 6.40
CA ALA A 74 11.38 4.96 6.08
C ALA A 74 12.36 3.79 5.83
N ARG A 75 12.32 2.75 6.66
CA ARG A 75 13.12 1.52 6.46
C ARG A 75 12.93 0.90 5.08
N VAL A 76 11.69 0.80 4.60
CA VAL A 76 11.37 0.23 3.27
C VAL A 76 11.94 1.13 2.17
N ARG A 77 11.91 2.46 2.34
CA ARG A 77 12.54 3.37 1.37
C ARG A 77 14.05 3.20 1.31
N HIS A 78 14.71 3.11 2.47
CA HIS A 78 16.15 2.91 2.54
C HIS A 78 16.59 1.57 1.94
N GLU A 79 15.85 0.50 2.22
CA GLU A 79 16.11 -0.85 1.70
C GLU A 79 15.94 -0.90 0.17
N THR A 80 14.86 -0.31 -0.35
CA THR A 80 14.52 -0.40 -1.78
C THR A 80 15.13 0.72 -2.63
N LYS A 81 15.74 1.72 -1.99
CA LYS A 81 16.24 2.96 -2.62
C LYS A 81 15.20 3.67 -3.51
N ILE A 82 13.91 3.46 -3.25
CA ILE A 82 12.83 4.12 -3.98
C ILE A 82 12.83 5.62 -3.68
N THR A 83 12.78 6.42 -4.74
CA THR A 83 12.69 7.88 -4.68
C THR A 83 11.28 8.35 -5.01
N GLU A 84 10.98 9.59 -4.66
CA GLU A 84 9.76 10.28 -5.10
C GLU A 84 9.72 10.38 -6.64
N GLY A 85 8.53 10.22 -7.22
CA GLY A 85 8.31 10.17 -8.68
C GLY A 85 7.90 8.80 -9.21
#